data_AF-A0A379MSJ3-F1
#
_entry.id   AF-A0A379MSJ3-F1
#
_cell.length_a   1.000
_cell.length_b   1.000
_cell.length_c   1.000
_cell.angle_alpha   90.00
_cell.angle_beta   90.00
_cell.angle_gamma   90.00
#
_symmetry.space_group_name_H-M   'P 1'
#
loop_
_entity.id
_entity.type
_entity.pdbx_description
1 polymer ?
#
loop_
_entity_poly.entity_id
_entity_poly.type
_entity_poly.pdbx_seq_one_letter_code
_entity_poly.pdbx_strand_id
1 'polypeptide(L)'
;MDALLNRLIVRTQLYSQREELYLTLRESHQIDQHRREDIPYTSEQKIAEKTARNAIQQNNNEELEGMIEELRTEAASKVMSESTLENITRHARRHGANFMIYFNKLRPYIDPETLLEQLQERFQGNNNDKLRLTNYANAVIFWALADNHPFKILIREAFEENQRYTPQEIYDKLNPIFRNQHLGDLQNPSTAVKYLFITQRGNSNQGAYYRIT
;
A
#
# COMPACT_ATOMS: atom_id res chain seq x y z
N MET A 1 -6.51 -11.08 -51.91
CA MET A 1 -6.62 -11.54 -50.50
C MET A 1 -7.90 -11.00 -49.90
N ASP A 2 -8.67 -11.85 -49.22
CA ASP A 2 -9.94 -11.50 -48.55
C ASP A 2 -9.70 -10.57 -47.35
N ALA A 3 -10.55 -9.56 -47.18
CA ALA A 3 -10.44 -8.56 -46.12
C ALA A 3 -10.61 -9.16 -44.71
N LEU A 4 -11.43 -10.20 -44.57
CA LEU A 4 -11.62 -10.90 -43.30
C LEU A 4 -10.39 -11.72 -42.92
N LEU A 5 -9.80 -12.42 -43.90
CA LEU A 5 -8.56 -13.17 -43.72
C LEU A 5 -7.40 -12.25 -43.30
N ASN A 6 -7.27 -11.09 -43.94
CA ASN A 6 -6.21 -10.14 -43.63
C ASN A 6 -6.36 -9.56 -42.21
N ARG A 7 -7.59 -9.24 -41.79
CA ARG A 7 -7.87 -8.79 -40.42
C ARG A 7 -7.55 -9.86 -39.38
N LEU A 8 -7.82 -11.12 -39.68
CA LEU A 8 -7.50 -12.23 -38.79
C LEU A 8 -5.98 -12.35 -38.61
N ILE A 9 -5.22 -12.44 -39.72
CA ILE A 9 -3.76 -12.55 -39.74
C ILE A 9 -3.10 -11.40 -38.96
N VAL A 10 -3.49 -10.16 -39.24
CA VAL A 10 -2.93 -8.97 -38.58
C VAL A 10 -3.16 -9.01 -37.06
N ARG A 11 -4.35 -9.47 -36.62
CA ARG A 11 -4.68 -9.54 -35.19
C ARG A 11 -3.98 -10.70 -34.48
N THR A 12 -4.00 -11.89 -35.06
CA THR A 12 -3.59 -13.13 -34.37
C THR A 12 -2.11 -13.47 -34.54
N GLN A 13 -1.44 -12.90 -35.54
CA GLN A 13 -0.02 -13.15 -35.82
C GLN A 13 0.75 -11.84 -35.62
N LEU A 14 0.57 -10.88 -36.54
CA LEU A 14 1.41 -9.69 -36.64
C LEU A 14 1.45 -8.83 -35.36
N TYR A 15 0.30 -8.57 -34.74
CA TYR A 15 0.22 -7.78 -33.50
C TYR A 15 0.18 -8.62 -32.22
N SER A 16 0.11 -9.94 -32.32
CA SER A 16 0.07 -10.81 -31.15
C SER A 16 1.44 -11.01 -30.54
N GLN A 17 2.51 -10.96 -31.34
CA GLN A 17 3.89 -11.09 -30.87
C GLN A 17 4.67 -9.80 -31.12
N ARG A 18 5.41 -9.34 -30.12
CA ARG A 18 6.17 -8.08 -30.15
C ARG A 18 7.16 -8.01 -31.32
N GLU A 19 7.68 -9.16 -31.76
CA GLU A 19 8.76 -9.27 -32.73
C GLU A 19 8.26 -9.45 -34.17
N GLU A 20 7.09 -10.07 -34.37
CA GLU A 20 6.57 -10.38 -35.71
C GLU A 20 6.31 -9.13 -36.55
N LEU A 21 5.79 -8.06 -35.94
CA LEU A 21 5.60 -6.79 -36.63
C LEU A 21 6.94 -6.23 -37.14
N TYR A 22 7.99 -6.30 -36.33
CA TYR A 22 9.32 -5.81 -36.70
C TYR A 22 9.93 -6.66 -37.82
N LEU A 23 9.82 -7.99 -37.74
CA LEU A 23 10.35 -8.91 -38.75
C LEU A 23 9.65 -8.72 -40.11
N THR A 24 8.32 -8.69 -40.12
CA THR A 24 7.53 -8.49 -41.35
C THR A 24 7.83 -7.16 -42.01
N LEU A 25 7.94 -6.08 -41.22
CA LEU A 25 8.28 -4.75 -41.76
C LEU A 25 9.71 -4.69 -42.29
N ARG A 26 10.64 -5.47 -41.73
CA ARG A 26 12.04 -5.55 -42.19
C ARG A 26 12.18 -6.27 -43.53
N GLU A 27 11.27 -7.20 -43.84
CA GLU A 27 11.26 -7.91 -45.13
C GLU A 27 10.85 -7.00 -46.29
N SER A 28 9.91 -6.08 -46.08
CA SER A 28 9.39 -5.21 -47.14
C SER A 28 9.94 -3.78 -47.12
N HIS A 29 10.52 -3.33 -46.01
CA HIS A 29 11.02 -1.96 -45.84
C HIS A 29 12.39 -1.92 -45.15
N GLN A 30 13.19 -0.92 -45.52
CA GLN A 30 14.40 -0.58 -44.76
C GLN A 30 13.98 0.12 -43.47
N ILE A 31 14.20 -0.55 -42.33
CA ILE A 31 13.97 0.01 -41.00
C ILE A 31 15.30 0.49 -40.44
N ASP A 32 15.50 1.80 -40.39
CA ASP A 32 16.61 2.40 -39.67
C ASP A 32 16.28 2.44 -38.17
N GLN A 33 16.97 1.62 -37.39
CA GLN A 33 16.90 1.69 -35.93
C GLN A 33 17.78 2.84 -35.44
N HIS A 34 17.15 3.98 -35.15
CA HIS A 34 17.82 5.03 -34.40
C HIS A 34 17.96 4.61 -32.94
N ARG A 35 19.20 4.60 -32.43
CA ARG A 35 19.43 4.54 -30.99
C ARG A 35 18.79 5.80 -30.39
N ARG A 36 17.84 5.66 -29.46
CA ARG A 36 17.41 6.81 -28.67
C ARG A 36 18.65 7.35 -27.96
N GLU A 37 19.06 8.55 -28.33
CA GLU A 37 20.06 9.27 -27.56
C GLU A 37 19.47 9.59 -26.19
N ASP A 38 20.18 9.21 -25.14
CA ASP A 38 19.81 9.57 -23.78
C ASP A 38 20.25 11.03 -23.57
N ILE A 39 19.41 11.96 -24.05
CA ILE A 39 19.67 13.39 -23.93
C ILE A 39 19.46 13.78 -22.46
N PRO A 40 20.51 14.15 -21.72
CA PRO A 40 20.36 14.49 -20.32
C PRO A 40 19.55 15.78 -20.18
N TYR A 41 18.61 15.80 -19.24
CA TYR A 41 17.87 17.01 -18.91
C TYR A 41 18.79 18.17 -18.57
N THR A 42 18.46 19.35 -19.10
CA THR A 42 19.15 20.60 -18.74
C THR A 42 18.92 20.94 -17.27
N SER A 43 19.80 21.76 -16.68
CA SER A 43 19.64 22.23 -15.30
C SER A 43 18.30 22.93 -15.09
N GLU A 44 17.85 23.72 -16.07
CA GLU A 44 16.56 24.41 -16.05
C GLU A 44 15.38 23.43 -16.06
N GLN A 45 15.43 22.38 -16.89
CA GLN A 45 14.39 21.36 -16.91
C GLN A 45 14.31 20.60 -15.58
N LYS A 46 15.44 20.28 -14.96
CA LYS A 46 15.47 19.64 -13.63
C LYS A 46 14.89 20.54 -12.54
N ILE A 47 15.19 21.84 -12.58
CA ILE A 47 14.61 22.83 -11.65
C ILE A 47 13.10 22.93 -11.87
N ALA A 48 12.65 23.07 -13.12
CA ALA A 48 11.23 23.16 -13.46
C ALA A 48 10.45 21.91 -13.01
N GLU A 49 10.99 20.72 -13.26
CA GLU A 49 10.38 19.46 -12.82
C GLU A 49 10.30 19.36 -11.29
N LYS A 50 11.37 19.76 -10.58
CA LYS A 50 11.38 19.78 -9.11
C LYS A 50 10.35 20.77 -8.56
N THR A 51 10.27 21.97 -9.13
CA THR A 51 9.29 22.99 -8.72
C THR A 51 7.86 22.52 -8.97
N ALA A 52 7.59 21.93 -10.14
CA ALA A 52 6.27 21.37 -10.46
C ALA A 52 5.89 20.22 -9.50
N ARG A 53 6.81 19.30 -9.21
CA ARG A 53 6.59 18.23 -8.23
C ARG A 53 6.27 18.78 -6.84
N ASN A 54 7.01 19.79 -6.39
CA ASN A 54 6.78 20.41 -5.08
C ASN A 54 5.40 21.10 -5.02
N ALA A 55 5.00 21.81 -6.07
CA ALA A 55 3.69 22.46 -6.14
C ALA A 55 2.54 21.43 -6.11
N ILE A 56 2.68 20.31 -6.82
CA ILE A 56 1.71 19.21 -6.77
C ILE A 56 1.63 18.61 -5.35
N GLN A 57 2.78 18.38 -4.72
CA GLN A 57 2.81 17.83 -3.36
C GLN A 57 2.16 18.79 -2.34
N GLN A 58 2.43 20.09 -2.45
CA GLN A 58 1.84 21.09 -1.58
C GLN A 58 0.31 21.13 -1.73
N ASN A 59 -0.19 21.17 -2.97
CA ASN A 59 -1.63 21.15 -3.23
C ASN A 59 -2.30 19.88 -2.65
N ASN A 60 -1.67 18.71 -2.82
CA ASN A 60 -2.17 17.46 -2.22
C ASN A 60 -2.21 17.52 -0.69
N ASN A 61 -1.25 18.18 -0.04
CA ASN A 61 -1.21 18.32 1.41
C ASN A 61 -2.31 19.28 1.89
N GLU A 62 -2.49 20.43 1.24
CA GLU A 62 -3.54 21.41 1.56
C GLU A 62 -4.94 20.79 1.42
N GLU A 63 -5.18 20.02 0.36
CA GLU A 63 -6.43 19.28 0.18
C GLU A 63 -6.67 18.23 1.28
N LEU A 64 -5.62 17.51 1.69
CA LEU A 64 -5.70 16.54 2.76
C LEU A 64 -6.01 17.21 4.11
N GLU A 65 -5.35 18.32 4.41
CA GLU A 65 -5.60 19.09 5.63
C GLU A 65 -7.05 19.60 5.67
N GLY A 66 -7.55 20.15 4.57
CA GLY A 66 -8.96 20.59 4.48
C GLY A 66 -9.95 19.45 4.75
N MET A 67 -9.69 18.27 4.18
CA MET A 67 -10.52 17.08 4.42
C MET A 67 -10.43 16.59 5.88
N ILE A 68 -9.25 16.64 6.49
CA ILE A 68 -9.07 16.26 7.91
C ILE A 68 -9.82 17.22 8.83
N GLU A 69 -9.79 18.53 8.55
CA GLU A 69 -10.56 19.50 9.33
C GLU A 69 -12.07 19.29 9.19
N GLU A 70 -12.56 18.99 7.98
CA GLU A 70 -13.97 18.61 7.77
C GLU A 70 -14.35 17.38 8.62
N LEU A 71 -13.51 16.33 8.61
CA LEU A 71 -13.72 15.15 9.44
C LEU A 71 -13.68 15.44 10.95
N ARG A 72 -12.83 16.36 11.41
CA ARG A 72 -12.77 16.77 12.82
C ARG A 72 -14.05 17.48 13.25
N THR A 73 -14.57 18.36 12.41
CA THR A 73 -15.85 19.04 12.72
C THR A 73 -17.01 18.05 12.82
N GLU A 74 -17.04 17.06 11.94
CA GLU A 74 -18.02 15.97 11.98
C GLU A 74 -17.84 15.06 13.20
N ALA A 75 -16.61 14.69 13.55
CA ALA A 75 -16.30 13.89 14.74
C ALA A 75 -16.76 14.59 16.03
N ALA A 76 -16.51 15.90 16.15
CA ALA A 76 -16.93 16.72 17.30
C ALA A 76 -18.47 16.81 17.43
N SER A 77 -19.20 16.70 16.32
CA SER A 77 -20.67 16.72 16.31
C SER A 77 -21.32 15.44 16.90
N LYS A 78 -20.53 14.40 17.19
CA LYS A 78 -20.93 13.07 17.73
C LYS A 78 -21.92 12.26 16.89
N VAL A 79 -22.49 12.83 15.83
CA VAL A 79 -23.35 12.13 14.88
C VAL A 79 -22.65 12.12 13.53
N MET A 80 -21.69 11.22 13.39
CA MET A 80 -20.98 11.06 12.12
C MET A 80 -21.90 10.33 11.14
N SER A 81 -22.63 11.09 10.32
CA SER A 81 -23.57 10.52 9.36
C SER A 81 -22.83 9.75 8.27
N GLU A 82 -23.26 8.52 7.98
CA GLU A 82 -22.70 7.72 6.89
C GLU A 82 -22.78 8.45 5.54
N SER A 83 -23.85 9.23 5.33
CA SER A 83 -24.02 10.02 4.11
C SER A 83 -22.95 11.09 3.96
N THR A 84 -22.52 11.71 5.06
CA THR A 84 -21.49 12.75 5.06
C THR A 84 -20.13 12.12 4.78
N LEU A 85 -19.83 10.98 5.40
CA LEU A 85 -18.59 10.24 5.16
C LEU A 85 -18.48 9.71 3.73
N GLU A 86 -19.57 9.22 3.16
CA GLU A 86 -19.63 8.83 1.75
C GLU A 86 -19.35 10.03 0.83
N ASN A 87 -19.92 11.19 1.15
CA ASN A 87 -19.68 12.40 0.37
C ASN A 87 -18.22 12.85 0.46
N ILE A 88 -17.63 12.89 1.66
CA ILE A 88 -16.20 13.19 1.84
C ILE A 88 -15.35 12.19 1.05
N THR A 89 -15.67 10.90 1.13
CA THR A 89 -14.95 9.83 0.41
C THR A 89 -15.04 10.00 -1.12
N ARG A 90 -16.20 10.38 -1.66
CA ARG A 90 -16.40 10.59 -3.11
C ARG A 90 -15.59 11.78 -3.64
N HIS A 91 -15.45 12.83 -2.84
CA HIS A 91 -14.74 14.05 -3.25
C HIS A 91 -13.24 13.99 -2.91
N ALA A 92 -12.81 13.02 -2.11
CA ALA A 92 -11.41 12.80 -1.79
C ALA A 92 -10.62 12.39 -3.04
N ARG A 93 -9.59 13.18 -3.38
CA ARG A 93 -8.62 12.80 -4.42
C ARG A 93 -7.72 11.66 -3.95
N ARG A 94 -6.86 11.12 -4.82
CA ARG A 94 -6.06 9.91 -4.58
C ARG A 94 -5.39 9.84 -3.20
N HIS A 95 -4.82 10.94 -2.70
CA HIS A 95 -4.21 10.99 -1.36
C HIS A 95 -5.24 10.92 -0.24
N GLY A 96 -6.29 11.75 -0.27
CA GLY A 96 -7.40 11.70 0.70
C GLY A 96 -8.19 10.39 0.66
N ALA A 97 -8.35 9.78 -0.53
CA ALA A 97 -9.05 8.51 -0.68
C ALA A 97 -8.36 7.37 0.08
N ASN A 98 -7.02 7.32 0.06
CA ASN A 98 -6.27 6.36 0.85
C ASN A 98 -6.50 6.58 2.35
N PHE A 99 -6.47 7.83 2.81
CA PHE A 99 -6.76 8.16 4.20
C PHE A 99 -8.17 7.69 4.60
N MET A 100 -9.19 7.98 3.79
CA MET A 100 -10.58 7.59 4.04
C MET A 100 -10.79 6.07 4.08
N ILE A 101 -10.07 5.30 3.27
CA ILE A 101 -10.11 3.83 3.33
C ILE A 101 -9.73 3.33 4.73
N TYR A 102 -8.66 3.85 5.33
CA TYR A 102 -8.23 3.42 6.66
C TYR A 102 -9.09 4.02 7.77
N PHE A 103 -9.54 5.26 7.63
CA PHE A 103 -10.48 5.88 8.58
C PHE A 103 -11.78 5.07 8.70
N ASN A 104 -12.44 4.78 7.57
CA ASN A 104 -13.68 3.99 7.55
C ASN A 104 -13.47 2.55 8.04
N LYS A 105 -12.27 1.98 7.82
CA LYS A 105 -11.94 0.64 8.33
C LYS A 105 -11.77 0.61 9.85
N LEU A 106 -11.26 1.68 10.46
CA LEU A 106 -10.83 1.69 11.87
C LEU A 106 -11.79 2.39 12.82
N ARG A 107 -12.65 3.28 12.32
CA ARG A 107 -13.69 3.97 13.12
C ARG A 107 -14.60 3.04 13.93
N PRO A 108 -14.87 1.76 13.57
CA PRO A 108 -15.68 0.89 14.43
C PRO A 108 -14.94 0.44 15.70
N TYR A 109 -13.61 0.56 15.75
CA TYR A 109 -12.77 0.01 16.81
C TYR A 109 -12.12 1.07 17.69
N ILE A 110 -12.01 2.31 17.21
CA ILE A 110 -11.36 3.44 17.91
C ILE A 110 -12.28 4.65 17.84
N ASP A 111 -12.30 5.43 18.92
CA ASP A 111 -12.94 6.75 18.94
C ASP A 111 -12.49 7.63 17.75
N PRO A 112 -13.42 8.26 17.01
CA PRO A 112 -13.10 9.01 15.80
C PRO A 112 -12.05 10.12 16.00
N GLU A 113 -12.05 10.84 17.13
CA GLU A 113 -11.08 11.91 17.38
C GLU A 113 -9.68 11.34 17.55
N THR A 114 -9.55 10.29 18.38
CA THR A 114 -8.29 9.57 18.60
C THR A 114 -7.76 8.95 17.29
N LEU A 115 -8.67 8.41 16.47
CA LEU A 115 -8.32 7.81 15.19
C LEU A 115 -7.78 8.85 14.20
N LEU A 116 -8.38 10.04 14.13
CA LEU A 116 -7.92 11.12 13.26
C LEU A 116 -6.49 11.56 13.61
N GLU A 117 -6.22 11.77 14.91
CA GLU A 117 -4.88 12.11 15.39
C GLU A 117 -3.86 11.03 15.00
N GLN A 118 -4.14 9.77 15.33
CA GLN A 118 -3.22 8.66 15.06
C GLN A 118 -2.99 8.40 13.56
N LEU A 119 -4.02 8.60 12.73
CA LEU A 119 -3.87 8.47 11.27
C LEU A 119 -3.08 9.63 10.70
N GLN A 120 -3.33 10.86 11.15
CA GLN A 120 -2.62 12.05 10.68
C GLN A 120 -1.12 11.99 10.99
N GLU A 121 -0.73 11.53 12.18
CA GLU A 121 0.69 11.35 12.54
C GLU A 121 1.41 10.32 11.66
N ARG A 122 0.67 9.31 11.19
CA ARG A 122 1.24 8.16 10.46
C ARG A 122 1.20 8.34 8.95
N PHE A 123 0.32 9.19 8.44
CA PHE A 123 0.12 9.43 7.02
C PHE A 123 1.14 10.46 6.51
N GLN A 124 1.98 10.08 5.54
CA GLN A 124 3.02 10.96 5.00
C GLN A 124 2.80 11.36 3.53
N GLY A 125 1.67 10.99 2.95
CA GLY A 125 1.35 11.25 1.55
C GLY A 125 2.30 10.56 0.56
N ASN A 126 2.87 9.40 0.91
CA ASN A 126 3.85 8.70 0.07
C ASN A 126 3.57 7.20 -0.10
N ASN A 127 4.32 6.54 -0.99
CA ASN A 127 4.10 5.12 -1.32
C ASN A 127 4.28 4.16 -0.12
N ASN A 128 5.00 4.57 0.93
CA ASN A 128 5.22 3.74 2.12
C ASN A 128 4.04 3.76 3.09
N ASP A 129 3.10 4.71 2.93
CA ASP A 129 1.93 4.82 3.79
C ASP A 129 1.07 3.56 3.75
N LYS A 130 0.93 2.94 2.58
CA LYS A 130 0.12 1.73 2.44
C LYS A 130 0.56 0.64 3.40
N LEU A 131 1.86 0.38 3.51
CA LEU A 131 2.40 -0.65 4.40
C LEU A 131 2.22 -0.25 5.87
N ARG A 132 2.55 1.00 6.21
CA ARG A 132 2.47 1.50 7.59
C ARG A 132 1.03 1.51 8.11
N LEU A 133 0.09 2.00 7.31
CA LEU A 133 -1.33 2.06 7.64
C LEU A 133 -1.97 0.67 7.66
N THR A 134 -1.55 -0.24 6.77
CA THR A 134 -2.00 -1.64 6.84
C THR A 134 -1.57 -2.30 8.14
N ASN A 135 -0.30 -2.14 8.54
CA ASN A 135 0.20 -2.69 9.80
C ASN A 135 -0.51 -2.07 11.00
N TYR A 136 -0.67 -0.75 11.03
CA TYR A 136 -1.43 -0.06 12.07
C TYR A 136 -2.88 -0.58 12.14
N ALA A 137 -3.57 -0.67 11.00
CA ALA A 137 -4.94 -1.16 10.95
C ALA A 137 -5.07 -2.59 11.48
N ASN A 138 -4.15 -3.47 11.11
CA ASN A 138 -4.16 -4.85 11.59
C ASN A 138 -3.87 -4.93 13.09
N ALA A 139 -2.96 -4.09 13.61
CA ALA A 139 -2.69 -4.00 15.04
C ALA A 139 -3.91 -3.54 15.83
N VAL A 140 -4.59 -2.48 15.38
CA VAL A 140 -5.84 -1.99 15.99
C VAL A 140 -6.90 -3.09 16.03
N ILE A 141 -7.14 -3.76 14.90
CA ILE A 141 -8.14 -4.83 14.80
C ILE A 141 -7.78 -5.99 15.73
N PHE A 142 -6.51 -6.37 15.81
CA PHE A 142 -6.05 -7.42 16.72
C PHE A 142 -6.25 -7.06 18.19
N TRP A 143 -5.94 -5.83 18.58
CA TRP A 143 -6.15 -5.37 19.95
C TRP A 143 -7.64 -5.27 20.30
N ALA A 144 -8.49 -4.96 19.32
CA ALA A 144 -9.95 -4.96 19.47
C ALA A 144 -10.57 -6.36 19.56
N LEU A 145 -9.83 -7.44 19.25
CA LEU A 145 -10.30 -8.80 19.50
C LEU A 145 -10.48 -9.03 21.01
N ALA A 146 -11.52 -9.79 21.37
CA ALA A 146 -11.74 -10.22 22.74
C ALA A 146 -10.50 -10.91 23.32
N ASP A 147 -10.23 -10.74 24.61
CA ASP A 147 -9.02 -11.31 25.23
C ASP A 147 -8.99 -12.84 25.22
N ASN A 148 -10.16 -13.48 25.18
CA ASN A 148 -10.31 -14.92 25.04
C ASN A 148 -10.34 -15.40 23.57
N HIS A 149 -10.09 -14.52 22.60
CA HIS A 149 -10.12 -14.89 21.19
C HIS A 149 -8.99 -15.91 20.89
N PRO A 150 -9.28 -17.09 20.29
CA PRO A 150 -8.29 -18.16 20.11
C PRO A 150 -7.00 -17.70 19.41
N PHE A 151 -7.13 -16.89 18.36
CA PHE A 151 -5.98 -16.32 17.67
C PHE A 151 -5.13 -15.39 18.56
N LYS A 152 -5.75 -14.57 19.43
CA LYS A 152 -5.05 -13.64 20.32
C LYS A 152 -4.27 -14.41 21.40
N ILE A 153 -4.87 -15.48 21.93
CA ILE A 153 -4.22 -16.40 22.87
C ILE A 153 -2.99 -17.04 22.23
N LEU A 154 -3.15 -17.67 21.05
CA LEU A 154 -2.04 -18.35 20.37
C LEU A 154 -0.88 -17.41 20.04
N ILE A 155 -1.17 -16.16 19.64
CA ILE A 155 -0.12 -15.16 19.39
C ILE A 155 0.59 -14.79 20.69
N ARG A 156 -0.14 -14.54 21.79
CA ARG A 156 0.46 -14.22 23.10
C ARG A 156 1.27 -15.38 23.70
N GLU A 157 0.87 -16.62 23.44
CA GLU A 157 1.61 -17.80 23.89
C GLU A 157 2.90 -18.03 23.07
N ALA A 158 2.86 -17.74 21.77
CA ALA A 158 4.00 -17.95 20.89
C ALA A 158 5.08 -16.88 21.03
N PHE A 159 4.70 -15.69 21.48
CA PHE A 159 5.50 -14.49 21.44
C PHE A 159 5.47 -13.71 22.76
N GLU A 160 6.65 -13.54 23.35
CA GLU A 160 6.86 -12.76 24.57
C GLU A 160 7.05 -11.27 24.25
N GLU A 161 6.46 -10.41 25.07
CA GLU A 161 6.63 -8.96 24.96
C GLU A 161 8.09 -8.55 25.13
N ASN A 162 8.54 -7.56 24.35
CA ASN A 162 9.90 -7.03 24.35
C ASN A 162 11.04 -8.00 23.98
N GLN A 163 10.75 -9.28 23.72
CA GLN A 163 11.75 -10.22 23.20
C GLN A 163 12.09 -9.89 21.74
N ARG A 164 13.34 -10.15 21.36
CA ARG A 164 13.82 -9.98 19.98
C ARG A 164 13.68 -11.28 19.23
N TYR A 165 13.08 -11.21 18.04
CA TYR A 165 12.96 -12.32 17.11
C TYR A 165 13.56 -11.95 15.76
N THR A 166 14.22 -12.91 15.13
CA THR A 166 14.61 -12.88 13.74
C THR A 166 13.39 -13.17 12.85
N PRO A 167 13.41 -12.78 11.55
CA PRO A 167 12.36 -13.15 10.62
C PRO A 167 12.08 -14.66 10.58
N GLN A 168 13.13 -15.47 10.70
CA GLN A 168 13.01 -16.94 10.64
C GLN A 168 12.30 -17.47 11.89
N GLU A 169 12.65 -16.98 13.08
CA GLU A 169 11.94 -17.36 14.31
C GLU A 169 10.47 -16.96 14.29
N ILE A 170 10.15 -15.78 13.72
CA ILE A 170 8.76 -15.36 13.51
C ILE A 170 8.05 -16.33 12.56
N TYR A 171 8.69 -16.72 11.46
CA TYR A 171 8.12 -17.68 10.51
C TYR A 171 7.83 -19.03 11.17
N ASP A 172 8.80 -19.59 11.88
CA ASP A 172 8.70 -20.91 12.49
C ASP A 172 7.62 -20.96 13.58
N LYS A 173 7.41 -19.85 14.30
CA LYS A 173 6.35 -19.71 15.31
C LYS A 173 4.97 -19.41 14.71
N LEU A 174 4.89 -18.53 13.71
CA LEU A 174 3.62 -18.04 13.16
C LEU A 174 2.99 -19.01 12.15
N ASN A 175 3.80 -19.70 11.35
CA ASN A 175 3.30 -20.60 10.30
C ASN A 175 2.45 -21.76 10.85
N PRO A 176 2.81 -22.43 11.96
CA PRO A 176 1.95 -23.42 12.60
C PRO A 176 0.61 -22.85 13.08
N ILE A 177 0.61 -21.62 13.63
CA ILE A 177 -0.63 -20.94 14.07
C ILE A 177 -1.55 -20.71 12.87
N PHE A 178 -1.01 -20.23 11.76
CA PHE A 178 -1.78 -19.99 10.53
C PHE A 178 -2.40 -21.28 9.98
N ARG A 179 -1.64 -22.38 9.96
CA ARG A 179 -2.12 -23.71 9.57
C ARG A 179 -3.25 -24.20 10.47
N ASN A 180 -3.07 -24.12 11.78
CA ASN A 180 -4.04 -24.58 12.77
C ASN A 180 -5.34 -23.76 12.75
N GLN A 181 -5.28 -22.50 12.33
CA GLN A 181 -6.42 -21.62 12.17
C GLN A 181 -7.01 -21.62 10.75
N HIS A 182 -6.56 -22.53 9.87
CA HIS A 182 -6.98 -22.64 8.47
C HIS A 182 -6.80 -21.34 7.66
N LEU A 183 -5.79 -20.54 7.98
CA LEU A 183 -5.43 -19.28 7.30
C LEU A 183 -4.45 -19.49 6.13
N GLY A 184 -4.01 -20.73 5.91
CA GLY A 184 -3.06 -21.11 4.85
C GLY A 184 -1.61 -21.09 5.31
N ASP A 185 -0.69 -21.23 4.35
CA ASP A 185 0.74 -21.33 4.60
C ASP A 185 1.47 -20.02 4.29
N LEU A 186 2.30 -19.59 5.24
CA LEU A 186 3.23 -18.49 5.03
C LEU A 186 4.31 -18.93 4.04
N GLN A 187 4.53 -18.10 3.02
CA GLN A 187 5.45 -18.43 1.92
C GLN A 187 6.92 -18.21 2.27
N ASN A 188 7.22 -17.19 3.09
CA ASN A 188 8.58 -16.86 3.47
C ASN A 188 8.64 -16.03 4.78
N PRO A 189 9.81 -15.90 5.40
CA PRO A 189 10.01 -15.12 6.62
C PRO A 189 9.61 -13.64 6.50
N SER A 190 9.83 -13.00 5.35
CA SER A 190 9.42 -11.61 5.13
C SER A 190 7.90 -11.44 5.18
N THR A 191 7.15 -12.45 4.70
CA THR A 191 5.70 -12.46 4.74
C THR A 191 5.19 -12.65 6.17
N ALA A 192 5.81 -13.55 6.93
CA ALA A 192 5.46 -13.76 8.34
C ALA A 192 5.59 -12.48 9.17
N VAL A 193 6.68 -11.73 8.99
CA VAL A 193 6.89 -10.43 9.64
C VAL A 193 5.78 -9.43 9.31
N LYS A 194 5.29 -9.38 8.06
CA LYS A 194 4.18 -8.49 7.67
C LYS A 194 2.87 -8.85 8.36
N TYR A 195 2.63 -10.15 8.56
CA TYR A 195 1.45 -10.64 9.27
C TYR A 195 1.56 -10.48 10.79
N LEU A 196 2.77 -10.37 11.33
CA LEU A 196 3.01 -9.99 12.73
C LEU A 196 3.07 -8.46 12.85
N PHE A 197 1.90 -7.84 12.71
CA PHE A 197 1.66 -6.38 12.65
C PHE A 197 1.95 -5.61 13.95
N ILE A 198 2.31 -6.32 15.03
CA ILE A 198 2.73 -5.79 16.34
C ILE A 198 4.26 -5.71 16.50
N THR A 199 5.01 -5.70 15.39
CA THR A 199 6.46 -5.73 15.43
C THR A 199 7.13 -4.37 15.22
N GLN A 200 8.12 -4.08 16.05
CA GLN A 200 9.07 -2.99 15.87
C GLN A 200 10.39 -3.52 15.32
N ARG A 201 10.78 -3.06 14.13
CA ARG A 201 12.05 -3.43 13.50
C ARG A 201 13.22 -2.68 14.14
N GLY A 202 14.25 -3.41 14.55
CA GLY A 202 15.56 -2.89 14.90
C GLY A 202 16.66 -3.49 14.04
N ASN A 203 17.83 -2.86 14.04
CA ASN A 203 19.04 -3.40 13.39
C ASN A 203 20.07 -3.77 14.46
N SER A 204 20.73 -4.91 14.27
CA SER A 204 21.88 -5.34 15.06
C SER A 204 23.05 -5.68 14.14
N ASN A 205 24.23 -5.92 14.71
CA ASN A 205 25.42 -6.34 13.95
C ASN A 205 25.22 -7.67 13.19
N GLN A 206 24.23 -8.48 13.57
CA GLN A 206 23.91 -9.77 12.95
C GLN A 206 22.71 -9.71 11.99
N GLY A 207 22.12 -8.52 11.78
CA GLY A 207 20.97 -8.33 10.90
C GLY A 207 19.76 -7.68 11.59
N ALA A 208 18.64 -7.62 10.86
CA ALA A 208 17.39 -7.05 11.34
C ALA A 208 16.71 -7.97 12.36
N TYR A 209 16.25 -7.41 13.47
CA TYR A 209 15.43 -8.10 14.47
C TYR A 209 14.10 -7.37 14.68
N TYR A 210 13.14 -8.05 15.27
CA TYR A 210 11.79 -7.56 15.49
C TYR A 210 11.42 -7.76 16.96
N ARG A 211 10.89 -6.72 17.61
CA ARG A 211 10.34 -6.80 18.96
C ARG A 211 8.83 -6.72 18.93
N ILE A 212 8.18 -7.43 19.83
CA ILE A 212 6.71 -7.42 19.92
C ILE A 212 6.30 -6.44 21.01
N THR A 213 5.36 -5.58 20.64
CA THR A 213 4.81 -4.49 21.47
C THR A 213 3.31 -4.56 21.56
#